data_AF-A0A8C4Y8F9-F1
#
_entry.id   AF-A0A8C4Y8F9-F1
#
_cell.length_a   1.000
_cell.length_b   1.000
_cell.length_c   1.000
_cell.angle_alpha   90.00
_cell.angle_beta   90.00
_cell.angle_gamma   90.00
#
_symmetry.space_group_name_H-M   'P 1'
#
loop_
_entity.id
_entity.type
_entity.pdbx_description
1 polymer ?
#
loop_
_entity_poly.entity_id
_entity_poly.type
_entity_poly.pdbx_seq_one_letter_code
_entity_poly.pdbx_strand_id
1 'polypeptide(L)'
;RFYPLPEIVFLPQQIIQTRHTCPDEEQGEIMHYECPLYRTPQRAGILLSTGLSTNFVTTVSLPTKRTSSHWVTRGVAMLCQMDD
;
A
#
# COMPACT_ATOMS: atom_id res chain seq x y z
N ARG A 1 -11.67 -2.08 12.02
CA ARG A 1 -11.41 -3.49 12.39
C ARG A 1 -10.11 -3.90 11.72
N PHE A 2 -9.16 -4.43 12.49
CA PHE A 2 -7.88 -4.91 11.97
C PHE A 2 -7.96 -6.42 11.68
N TYR A 3 -7.17 -6.86 10.71
CA TYR A 3 -7.02 -8.27 10.37
C TYR A 3 -5.53 -8.57 10.32
N PRO A 4 -5.07 -9.66 10.96
CA PRO A 4 -3.68 -10.05 10.90
C PRO A 4 -3.33 -10.42 9.45
N LEU A 5 -2.16 -10.00 9.01
CA LEU A 5 -1.57 -10.37 7.73
C LEU A 5 -0.45 -11.40 7.96
N PRO A 6 -0.13 -12.21 6.95
CA PRO A 6 1.10 -12.99 6.99
C PRO A 6 2.32 -12.08 7.14
N GLU A 7 3.44 -12.66 7.56
CA GLU A 7 4.70 -11.94 7.60
C GLU A 7 5.14 -11.53 6.19
N ILE A 8 5.54 -10.26 6.03
CA ILE A 8 5.99 -9.69 4.76
C ILE A 8 7.44 -9.26 4.93
N VAL A 9 8.31 -9.85 4.11
CA VAL A 9 9.75 -9.58 4.14
C VAL A 9 10.12 -8.69 2.97
N PHE A 10 10.76 -7.55 3.26
CA PHE A 10 11.33 -6.68 2.24
C PHE A 10 12.76 -7.13 1.95
N LEU A 11 12.98 -7.59 0.72
CA LEU A 11 14.31 -7.96 0.24
C LEU A 11 14.85 -6.83 -0.65
N PRO A 12 16.11 -6.43 -0.49
CA PRO A 12 16.72 -5.45 -1.38
C PRO A 12 16.79 -6.02 -2.81
N GLN A 13 16.25 -5.29 -3.78
CA GLN A 13 16.28 -5.68 -5.18
C GLN A 13 16.77 -4.51 -6.03
N GLN A 14 17.62 -4.79 -7.03
CA GLN A 14 17.98 -3.80 -8.03
C GLN A 14 16.78 -3.53 -8.94
N ILE A 15 16.29 -2.29 -8.94
CA ILE A 15 15.18 -1.88 -9.79
C ILE A 15 15.72 -1.66 -11.20
N ILE A 16 15.47 -2.61 -12.09
CA ILE A 16 15.61 -2.42 -13.53
C ILE A 16 14.27 -1.87 -13.99
N GLN A 17 14.20 -0.59 -14.39
CA GLN A 17 12.96 0.05 -14.83
C GLN A 17 12.44 -0.62 -16.12
N THR A 18 11.66 -1.69 -15.99
CA THR A 18 10.72 -2.09 -17.05
C THR A 18 9.50 -1.21 -16.91
N ARG A 19 9.33 -0.30 -17.87
CA ARG A 19 8.10 0.48 -18.02
C ARG A 19 6.96 -0.51 -18.28
N HIS A 20 6.20 -0.86 -17.26
CA HIS A 20 4.92 -1.51 -17.46
C HIS A 20 3.93 -0.42 -17.88
N THR A 21 3.65 -0.36 -19.17
CA THR A 21 2.48 0.34 -19.70
C THR A 21 1.24 -0.29 -19.10
N CYS A 22 0.39 0.52 -18.48
CA CYS A 22 -0.92 0.11 -18.02
C CYS A 22 -1.77 -0.27 -19.25
N PRO A 23 -2.20 -1.52 -19.45
CA PRO A 23 -3.28 -1.81 -20.37
C PRO A 23 -4.58 -1.42 -19.66
N ASP A 24 -5.24 -0.40 -20.19
CA ASP A 24 -6.65 -0.18 -19.91
C ASP A 24 -7.45 -1.34 -20.54
N GLU A 25 -8.13 -2.06 -19.66
CA GLU A 25 -9.37 -2.81 -19.88
C GLU A 25 -9.34 -4.24 -20.47
N GLU A 26 -10.13 -5.08 -19.76
CA GLU A 26 -10.86 -6.28 -20.19
C GLU A 26 -10.14 -7.64 -20.23
N GLN A 27 -10.16 -8.37 -19.11
CA GLN A 27 -10.69 -9.76 -18.99
C GLN A 27 -10.34 -10.41 -17.64
N GLY A 28 -11.28 -10.48 -16.69
CA GLY A 28 -11.15 -11.34 -15.50
C GLY A 28 -9.86 -11.15 -14.66
N GLU A 29 -9.19 -10.02 -14.84
CA GLU A 29 -7.80 -9.81 -14.45
C GLU A 29 -7.71 -9.39 -12.98
N ILE A 30 -6.77 -9.97 -12.25
CA ILE A 30 -6.49 -9.56 -10.87
C ILE A 30 -5.90 -8.15 -10.94
N MET A 31 -6.68 -7.17 -10.50
CA MET A 31 -6.21 -5.80 -10.34
C MET A 31 -5.27 -5.69 -9.15
N HIS A 32 -4.47 -4.64 -9.08
CA HIS A 32 -3.60 -4.37 -7.94
C HIS A 32 -4.01 -3.06 -7.27
N TYR A 33 -4.05 -3.08 -5.94
CA TYR A 33 -4.24 -1.90 -5.10
C TYR A 33 -2.91 -1.57 -4.43
N GLU A 34 -2.37 -0.40 -4.73
CA GLU A 34 -1.22 0.18 -4.03
C GLU A 34 -1.65 0.60 -2.61
N CYS A 35 -1.60 -0.36 -1.70
CA CYS A 35 -2.06 -0.20 -0.33
C CYS A 35 -0.99 0.55 0.48
N PRO A 36 -1.31 1.70 1.11
CA PRO A 36 -0.33 2.42 1.90
C PRO A 36 -0.02 1.66 3.21
N LEU A 37 1.26 1.60 3.56
CA LEU A 37 1.76 1.05 4.81
C LEU A 37 2.15 2.19 5.75
N TYR A 38 1.53 2.21 6.93
CA TYR A 38 1.83 3.16 8.00
C TYR A 38 2.44 2.46 9.22
N ARG A 39 3.19 3.21 10.02
CA ARG A 39 3.72 2.71 11.30
C ARG A 39 2.61 2.44 12.31
N THR A 40 1.68 3.39 12.48
CA THR A 40 0.62 3.35 13.51
C THR A 40 -0.78 3.61 12.93
N PRO A 41 -1.87 3.16 13.59
CA PRO A 41 -3.24 3.26 13.06
C PRO A 41 -3.77 4.70 12.94
N GLN A 42 -3.26 5.65 13.72
CA GLN A 42 -3.70 7.05 13.63
C GLN A 42 -3.32 7.67 12.29
N ARG A 43 -2.27 7.16 11.63
CA ARG A 43 -1.70 7.69 10.37
C ARG A 43 -1.28 9.16 10.45
N ALA A 44 -1.29 9.73 11.65
CA ALA A 44 -0.83 11.06 11.95
C ALA A 44 0.69 11.03 12.15
N GLY A 45 1.37 12.01 11.59
CA GLY A 45 2.82 12.16 11.69
C GLY A 45 3.21 13.59 11.38
N ILE A 46 4.48 13.91 11.60
CA ILE A 46 5.07 15.17 11.19
C ILE A 46 5.51 15.02 9.74
N LEU A 47 5.32 16.05 8.92
CA LEU A 47 5.90 16.07 7.59
C LEU A 47 7.39 16.38 7.69
N LEU A 48 8.22 15.52 7.11
CA LEU A 48 9.66 15.75 6.98
C LEU A 48 9.91 16.80 5.89
N SER A 49 11.12 17.37 5.87
CA SER A 49 11.57 18.28 4.82
C SER A 49 11.54 17.67 3.42
N THR A 50 11.55 16.33 3.32
CA THR A 50 11.36 15.56 2.08
C THR A 50 9.90 15.45 1.63
N GLY A 51 8.95 16.00 2.39
CA GLY A 51 7.51 15.94 2.11
C GLY A 51 6.83 14.65 2.54
N LEU A 52 7.57 13.67 3.07
CA LEU A 52 7.03 12.40 3.56
C LEU A 52 6.59 12.52 5.02
N SER A 53 5.47 11.89 5.35
CA SER A 53 5.01 11.76 6.74
C SER A 53 5.94 10.84 7.53
N THR A 54 6.27 11.21 8.76
CA THR A 54 6.94 10.31 9.72
C THR A 54 6.09 9.10 10.09
N ASN A 55 4.86 8.95 9.62
CA ASN A 55 4.08 7.72 9.81
C ASN A 55 4.01 6.88 8.52
N PHE A 56 4.28 7.47 7.34
CA PHE A 56 4.25 6.75 6.08
C PHE A 56 5.54 5.96 5.85
N VAL A 57 5.42 4.69 5.46
CA VAL A 57 6.56 3.80 5.18
C VAL A 57 6.74 3.62 3.67
N THR A 58 5.75 3.04 2.99
CA THR A 58 5.76 2.76 1.55
C THR A 58 4.35 2.36 1.09
N THR A 59 4.15 2.10 -0.20
CA THR A 59 2.98 1.32 -0.69
C THR A 59 3.37 -0.13 -0.94
N VAL A 60 2.39 -1.02 -0.84
CA VAL A 60 2.51 -2.45 -1.15
C VAL A 60 1.43 -2.80 -2.18
N SER A 61 1.85 -3.38 -3.30
CA SER A 61 0.94 -3.82 -4.35
C SER A 61 0.19 -5.08 -3.91
N LEU A 62 -1.12 -4.95 -3.66
CA LEU A 62 -1.96 -6.06 -3.21
C LEU A 62 -2.94 -6.49 -4.31
N PRO A 63 -3.02 -7.79 -4.64
CA PRO A 63 -3.99 -8.29 -5.61
C PRO A 63 -5.43 -8.10 -5.09
N THR A 64 -6.33 -7.67 -5.96
CA THR A 64 -7.71 -7.31 -5.62
C THR A 64 -8.68 -7.60 -6.77
N LYS A 65 -9.91 -7.97 -6.42
CA LYS A 65 -11.06 -8.10 -7.36
C LYS A 65 -11.89 -6.82 -7.48
N ARG A 66 -11.52 -5.78 -6.74
CA ARG A 66 -12.17 -4.46 -6.70
C ARG A 66 -11.18 -3.40 -7.18
N THR A 67 -11.70 -2.34 -7.80
CA THR A 67 -10.91 -1.19 -8.25
C THR A 67 -10.25 -0.47 -7.08
N SER A 68 -9.12 0.20 -7.31
CA SER A 68 -8.38 0.94 -6.28
C SER A 68 -9.27 1.97 -5.56
N SER A 69 -10.16 2.66 -6.29
CA SER A 69 -11.12 3.62 -5.72
C SER A 69 -11.95 3.01 -4.58
N HIS A 70 -12.40 1.76 -4.72
CA HIS A 70 -13.15 1.05 -3.69
C HIS A 70 -12.41 1.03 -2.34
N TRP A 71 -11.11 0.81 -2.36
CA TRP A 71 -10.28 0.70 -1.16
C TRP A 71 -9.84 2.06 -0.62
N VAL A 72 -9.53 3.00 -1.52
CA VAL A 72 -9.22 4.40 -1.18
C VAL A 72 -10.38 5.03 -0.43
N THR A 73 -11.62 4.94 -0.94
CA THR A 73 -12.80 5.52 -0.28
C THR A 73 -13.11 4.86 1.07
N ARG A 74 -12.73 3.59 1.25
CA ARG A 74 -12.89 2.87 2.54
C ARG A 74 -11.72 3.11 3.51
N GLY A 75 -10.70 3.86 3.10
CA GLY A 75 -9.53 4.15 3.93
C GLY A 75 -8.75 2.90 4.34
N VAL A 76 -8.73 1.85 3.51
CA VAL A 76 -7.94 0.64 3.81
C VAL A 76 -6.46 0.98 3.77
N ALA A 77 -5.71 0.48 4.75
CA ALA A 77 -4.26 0.59 4.80
C ALA A 77 -3.67 -0.58 5.57
N MET A 78 -2.39 -0.83 5.35
CA MET A 78 -1.58 -1.73 6.17
C MET A 78 -0.95 -0.95 7.32
N LEU A 79 -0.72 -1.65 8.43
CA LEU A 79 -0.13 -1.09 9.65
C LEU A 79 0.98 -2.00 10.16
N CYS A 80 2.11 -1.42 10.56
CA CYS A 80 3.19 -2.17 11.21
C CYS A 80 2.85 -2.51 12.66
N GLN A 81 2.16 -1.62 13.36
CA GLN A 81 1.79 -1.75 14.76
C GLN A 81 0.32 -1.40 14.94
N MET A 82 -0.35 -2.12 15.85
CA MET A 82 -1.66 -1.72 16.38
C MET A 82 -1.42 -0.83 17.60
N ASP A 83 -2.40 0.01 17.95
CA ASP A 83 -2.38 0.65 19.27
C ASP A 83 -2.54 -0.43 20.35
N ASP A 84 -1.81 -0.30 21.46
CA ASP A 84 -1.97 -1.15 22.65
C ASP A 84 -3.38 -1.02 23.27
#